data_AF-A0A8H5A0H2-F1
#
_entry.id   AF-A0A8H5A0H2-F1
#
_cell.length_a   1.000
_cell.length_b   1.000
_cell.length_c   1.000
_cell.angle_alpha   90.00
_cell.angle_beta   90.00
_cell.angle_gamma   90.00
#
_symmetry.space_group_name_H-M   'P 1'
#
loop_
_entity.id
_entity.type
_entity.pdbx_description
1 polymer ?
#
loop_
_entity_poly.entity_id
_entity_poly.type
_entity_poly.pdbx_seq_one_letter_code
_entity_poly.pdbx_strand_id
1 'polypeptide(L)'
;MSGRFLTANCIKLHFHPLSKYPGPFWARISAFPAYYHTKKQNRHIWFWQLQQKYGPTFRITPDSVLINTPTGLKTIFNNKANVKKAGYYKVYPHNVHTMTTWNTIDKAIHARKRRVMNNAFSDKALRSCEPFIQENIDRWFELINEEIGKKQWSDSLNMARWSDHLVFDILGDLCFGKSFGMKEHDSDLRHIPRLMTDFMALLHPIAYSPFTALWVWLKPRGLDQLLAVAAPPALSRWQNFVEKCFAERAKVEDDARKLNKPEADSRKDFFHYLLQAVDPVTGKGYTKDELF
;
A
#
# COMPACT_ATOMS: atom_id res chain seq x y z
N MET A 1 -31.20 -16.28 22.94
CA MET A 1 -30.25 -15.70 21.97
C MET A 1 -30.44 -16.19 20.53
N SER A 2 -30.90 -17.42 20.27
CA SER A 2 -31.06 -18.02 18.93
C SER A 2 -32.01 -17.29 17.97
N GLY A 3 -33.14 -16.76 18.46
CA GLY A 3 -34.16 -16.12 17.60
C GLY A 3 -33.68 -14.86 16.85
N ARG A 4 -32.87 -14.00 17.49
CA ARG A 4 -32.34 -12.78 16.86
C ARG A 4 -31.29 -13.06 15.77
N PHE A 5 -30.54 -14.16 15.90
CA PHE A 5 -29.58 -14.58 14.88
C PHE A 5 -30.28 -15.14 13.65
N LEU A 6 -31.33 -15.94 13.84
CA LEU A 6 -32.11 -16.50 12.73
C LEU A 6 -32.83 -15.39 11.94
N THR A 7 -33.48 -14.44 12.62
CA THR A 7 -34.14 -13.32 11.94
C THR A 7 -33.15 -12.44 11.17
N ALA A 8 -32.00 -12.09 11.75
CA ALA A 8 -30.96 -11.31 11.07
C ALA A 8 -30.40 -12.00 9.82
N ASN A 9 -30.24 -13.33 9.84
CA ASN A 9 -29.75 -14.08 8.69
C ASN A 9 -30.82 -14.24 7.60
N CYS A 10 -32.09 -14.44 7.96
CA CYS A 10 -33.20 -14.44 7.00
C CYS A 10 -33.32 -13.09 6.27
N ILE A 11 -33.14 -11.96 6.99
CA ILE A 11 -33.10 -10.62 6.41
C ILE A 11 -31.95 -10.48 5.41
N LYS A 12 -30.73 -10.92 5.76
CA LYS A 12 -29.56 -10.86 4.88
C LYS A 12 -29.69 -11.69 3.60
N LEU A 13 -30.42 -12.80 3.68
CA LEU A 13 -30.63 -13.72 2.57
C LEU A 13 -31.71 -13.21 1.60
N HIS A 14 -32.84 -12.72 2.11
CA HIS A 14 -34.02 -12.44 1.28
C HIS A 14 -34.24 -10.94 1.05
N PHE A 15 -34.00 -10.10 2.06
CA PHE A 15 -34.34 -8.68 2.04
C PHE A 15 -33.13 -7.75 1.83
N HIS A 16 -31.92 -8.28 1.76
CA HIS A 16 -30.73 -7.47 1.44
C HIS A 16 -30.74 -7.05 -0.04
N PRO A 17 -30.38 -5.81 -0.40
CA PRO A 17 -30.36 -5.35 -1.81
C PRO A 17 -29.47 -6.20 -2.74
N LEU A 18 -28.53 -6.94 -2.17
CA LEU A 18 -27.61 -7.86 -2.87
C LEU A 18 -28.09 -9.31 -2.89
N SER A 19 -29.30 -9.62 -2.42
CA SER A 19 -29.88 -10.98 -2.42
C SER A 19 -30.05 -11.56 -3.83
N LYS A 20 -30.26 -10.68 -4.82
CA LYS A 20 -30.38 -11.03 -6.25
C LYS A 20 -29.12 -11.64 -6.86
N TYR A 21 -27.94 -11.43 -6.25
CA TYR A 21 -26.69 -11.95 -6.79
C TYR A 21 -26.43 -13.37 -6.28
N PRO A 22 -26.06 -14.31 -7.17
CA PRO A 22 -25.73 -15.68 -6.76
C PRO A 22 -24.43 -15.70 -5.96
N GLY A 23 -24.24 -16.73 -5.15
CA GLY A 23 -23.00 -16.92 -4.41
C GLY A 23 -23.10 -18.07 -3.39
N PRO A 24 -21.97 -18.48 -2.79
CA PRO A 24 -21.98 -19.54 -1.77
C PRO A 24 -22.95 -19.22 -0.64
N PHE A 25 -23.69 -20.22 -0.17
CA PHE A 25 -24.67 -20.05 0.90
C PHE A 25 -24.08 -19.33 2.13
N TRP A 26 -22.93 -19.80 2.60
CA TRP A 26 -22.24 -19.20 3.75
C TRP A 26 -21.76 -17.78 3.50
N ALA A 27 -21.35 -17.45 2.27
CA ALA A 27 -20.92 -16.10 1.89
C ALA A 27 -22.08 -15.10 1.85
N ARG A 28 -23.31 -15.57 1.63
CA ARG A 28 -24.52 -14.73 1.69
C ARG A 28 -24.94 -14.39 3.13
N ILE A 29 -24.51 -15.19 4.12
CA ILE A 29 -24.89 -15.06 5.53
C ILE A 29 -23.81 -14.37 6.36
N SER A 30 -22.54 -14.70 6.10
CA SER A 30 -21.40 -14.25 6.88
C SER A 30 -20.18 -13.96 6.01
N ALA A 31 -19.31 -13.04 6.48
CA ALA A 31 -18.00 -12.82 5.90
C ALA A 31 -16.99 -13.94 6.22
N PHE A 32 -17.37 -14.92 7.04
CA PHE A 32 -16.47 -15.99 7.49
C PHE A 32 -15.80 -16.79 6.37
N PRO A 33 -16.45 -17.16 5.24
CA PRO A 33 -15.76 -17.82 4.15
C PRO A 33 -14.65 -16.95 3.53
N ALA A 34 -14.91 -15.65 3.36
CA ALA A 34 -13.92 -14.71 2.87
C ALA A 34 -12.75 -14.58 3.86
N TYR A 35 -13.04 -14.51 5.16
CA TYR A 35 -12.02 -14.53 6.22
C TYR A 35 -11.16 -15.80 6.17
N TYR A 36 -11.79 -16.98 6.10
CA TYR A 36 -11.11 -18.28 6.05
C TYR A 36 -10.15 -18.38 4.85
N HIS A 37 -10.62 -18.04 3.65
CA HIS A 37 -9.79 -18.07 2.44
C HIS A 37 -8.71 -16.99 2.43
N THR A 38 -8.95 -15.86 3.11
CA THR A 38 -7.92 -14.83 3.31
C THR A 38 -6.83 -15.32 4.28
N LYS A 39 -7.21 -15.96 5.38
CA LYS A 39 -6.27 -16.57 6.35
C LYS A 39 -5.45 -17.70 5.73
N LYS A 40 -6.05 -18.48 4.83
CA LYS A 40 -5.37 -19.53 4.05
C LYS A 40 -4.52 -18.98 2.88
N GLN A 41 -4.50 -17.66 2.67
CA GLN A 41 -3.79 -16.98 1.57
C GLN A 41 -4.18 -17.48 0.16
N ASN A 42 -5.36 -18.08 0.00
CA ASN A 42 -5.82 -18.66 -1.27
C ASN A 42 -7.09 -17.99 -1.81
N ARG A 43 -7.37 -16.76 -1.38
CA ARG A 43 -8.59 -16.03 -1.74
C ARG A 43 -8.75 -15.80 -3.24
N HIS A 44 -7.66 -15.53 -3.94
CA HIS A 44 -7.68 -15.33 -5.39
C HIS A 44 -8.10 -16.63 -6.12
N ILE A 45 -7.62 -17.79 -5.67
CA ILE A 45 -8.06 -19.11 -6.17
C ILE A 45 -9.55 -19.33 -5.86
N TRP A 46 -9.98 -19.02 -4.63
CA TRP A 46 -11.38 -19.13 -4.26
C TRP A 46 -12.28 -18.26 -5.15
N PHE A 47 -11.90 -17.01 -5.38
CA PHE A 47 -12.63 -16.12 -6.30
C PHE A 47 -12.68 -16.67 -7.71
N TRP A 48 -11.58 -17.21 -8.23
CA TRP A 48 -11.55 -17.85 -9.54
C TRP A 48 -12.53 -19.04 -9.61
N GLN A 49 -12.54 -19.92 -8.60
CA GLN A 49 -13.49 -21.05 -8.53
C GLN A 49 -14.95 -20.59 -8.46
N LEU A 50 -15.24 -19.55 -7.68
CA LEU A 50 -16.57 -18.96 -7.62
C LEU A 50 -16.99 -18.35 -8.95
N GLN A 51 -16.07 -17.71 -9.65
CA GLN A 51 -16.32 -17.17 -10.98
C GLN A 51 -16.66 -18.27 -11.99
N GLN A 52 -15.95 -19.41 -11.94
CA GLN A 52 -16.28 -20.56 -12.80
C GLN A 52 -17.70 -21.08 -12.52
N LYS A 53 -18.15 -21.03 -11.26
CA LYS A 53 -19.46 -21.58 -10.85
C LYS A 53 -20.64 -20.63 -11.02
N TYR A 54 -20.45 -19.35 -10.72
CA TYR A 54 -21.53 -18.35 -10.63
C TYR A 54 -21.46 -17.29 -11.74
N GLY A 55 -20.45 -17.36 -12.60
CA GLY A 55 -20.22 -16.39 -13.67
C GLY A 55 -19.47 -15.15 -13.21
N PRO A 56 -19.47 -14.07 -14.01
CA PRO A 56 -18.63 -12.90 -13.80
C PRO A 56 -19.10 -11.99 -12.65
N THR A 57 -20.26 -12.23 -12.04
CA THR A 57 -20.77 -11.41 -10.94
C THR A 57 -21.41 -12.27 -9.87
N PHE A 58 -20.84 -12.26 -8.67
CA PHE A 58 -21.29 -13.10 -7.56
C PHE A 58 -21.00 -12.47 -6.20
N ARG A 59 -21.77 -12.87 -5.20
CA ARG A 59 -21.69 -12.41 -3.82
C ARG A 59 -20.60 -13.16 -3.06
N ILE A 60 -19.71 -12.42 -2.40
CA ILE A 60 -18.56 -12.95 -1.64
C ILE A 60 -18.67 -12.74 -0.13
N THR A 61 -19.47 -11.76 0.30
CA THR A 61 -19.87 -11.52 1.69
C THR A 61 -21.32 -11.01 1.69
N PRO A 62 -22.01 -10.88 2.85
CA PRO A 62 -23.37 -10.38 2.87
C PRO A 62 -23.51 -8.98 2.25
N ASP A 63 -22.49 -8.15 2.37
CA ASP A 63 -22.46 -6.75 1.95
C ASP A 63 -21.58 -6.48 0.71
N SER A 64 -20.97 -7.51 0.10
CA SER A 64 -20.05 -7.34 -1.03
C SER A 64 -20.33 -8.30 -2.20
N VAL A 65 -20.27 -7.74 -3.40
CA VAL A 65 -20.36 -8.46 -4.68
C VAL A 65 -19.07 -8.24 -5.44
N LEU A 66 -18.52 -9.32 -5.99
CA LEU A 66 -17.42 -9.29 -6.94
C LEU A 66 -18.00 -9.13 -8.34
N ILE A 67 -17.49 -8.15 -9.08
CA ILE A 67 -17.88 -7.87 -10.47
C ILE A 67 -16.62 -7.94 -11.33
N ASN A 68 -16.53 -8.95 -12.19
CA ASN A 68 -15.44 -9.13 -13.14
C ASN A 68 -15.95 -8.94 -14.57
N THR A 69 -16.26 -7.70 -14.93
CA THR A 69 -16.67 -7.32 -16.29
C THR A 69 -15.99 -6.02 -16.72
N PRO A 70 -15.71 -5.82 -18.03
CA PRO A 70 -15.15 -4.55 -18.53
C PRO A 70 -16.04 -3.34 -18.21
N THR A 71 -17.37 -3.51 -18.29
CA THR A 71 -18.34 -2.48 -17.93
C THR A 71 -18.27 -2.16 -16.44
N GLY A 72 -18.17 -3.18 -15.58
CA GLY A 72 -18.01 -3.00 -14.13
C GLY A 72 -16.75 -2.21 -13.78
N LEU A 73 -15.62 -2.53 -14.41
CA LEU A 73 -14.36 -1.80 -14.25
C LEU A 73 -14.54 -0.31 -14.60
N LYS A 74 -15.10 -0.02 -15.78
CA LYS A 74 -15.35 1.37 -16.22
C LYS A 74 -16.32 2.10 -15.30
N THR A 75 -17.41 1.46 -14.88
CA THR A 75 -18.45 2.09 -14.05
C THR A 75 -17.98 2.36 -12.62
N ILE A 76 -17.23 1.43 -12.01
CA ILE A 76 -16.77 1.54 -10.61
C ILE A 76 -15.58 2.50 -10.48
N PHE A 77 -14.62 2.43 -11.41
CA PHE A 77 -13.37 3.20 -11.31
C PHE A 77 -13.40 4.55 -12.06
N ASN A 78 -14.56 4.97 -12.56
CA ASN A 78 -14.73 6.30 -13.11
C ASN A 78 -14.65 7.37 -12.00
N ASN A 79 -13.97 8.49 -12.27
CA ASN A 79 -13.87 9.62 -11.34
C ASN A 79 -15.23 10.19 -10.89
N LYS A 80 -16.27 10.07 -11.72
CA LYS A 80 -17.65 10.51 -11.43
C LYS A 80 -18.53 9.42 -10.81
N ALA A 81 -18.01 8.22 -10.58
CA ALA A 81 -18.79 7.11 -10.05
C ALA A 81 -19.26 7.40 -8.61
N ASN A 82 -20.51 7.05 -8.30
CA ASN A 82 -21.06 7.17 -6.94
C ASN A 82 -20.61 6.01 -6.01
N VAL A 83 -19.31 5.74 -5.99
CA VAL A 83 -18.68 4.74 -5.12
C VAL A 83 -17.49 5.35 -4.41
N LYS A 84 -17.12 4.81 -3.25
CA LYS A 84 -15.89 5.15 -2.53
C LYS A 84 -15.17 3.88 -2.09
N LYS A 85 -13.90 4.01 -1.72
CA LYS A 85 -13.14 2.90 -1.14
C LYS A 85 -13.88 2.32 0.07
N ALA A 86 -13.85 1.01 0.21
CA ALA A 86 -14.57 0.32 1.28
C ALA A 86 -13.92 0.55 2.65
N GLY A 87 -14.70 0.33 3.72
CA GLY A 87 -14.26 0.54 5.11
C GLY A 87 -13.05 -0.30 5.53
N TYR A 88 -12.73 -1.36 4.79
CA TYR A 88 -11.60 -2.26 5.06
C TYR A 88 -10.25 -1.52 5.12
N TYR A 89 -10.09 -0.40 4.40
CA TYR A 89 -8.87 0.41 4.45
C TYR A 89 -8.60 1.02 5.83
N LYS A 90 -9.60 1.12 6.72
CA LYS A 90 -9.43 1.64 8.08
C LYS A 90 -8.64 0.71 9.01
N VAL A 91 -8.38 -0.54 8.61
CA VAL A 91 -7.63 -1.51 9.43
C VAL A 91 -6.13 -1.19 9.46
N TYR A 92 -5.59 -0.70 8.34
CA TYR A 92 -4.15 -0.61 8.10
C TYR A 92 -3.41 0.61 8.69
N PRO A 93 -3.98 1.84 8.72
CA PRO A 93 -3.26 3.01 9.25
C PRO A 93 -2.75 2.72 10.65
N HIS A 94 -1.49 3.01 10.95
CA HIS A 94 -0.93 2.75 12.29
C HIS A 94 -1.60 3.60 13.36
N ASN A 95 -2.02 4.82 13.02
CA ASN A 95 -2.79 5.71 13.87
C ASN A 95 -3.71 6.63 13.02
N VAL A 96 -4.50 7.48 13.69
CA VAL A 96 -5.44 8.41 13.05
C VAL A 96 -4.79 9.50 12.18
N HIS A 97 -3.49 9.75 12.36
CA HIS A 97 -2.74 10.77 11.61
C HIS A 97 -2.08 10.20 10.34
N THR A 98 -1.86 8.88 10.26
CA THR A 98 -1.23 8.18 9.11
C THR A 98 -2.15 8.00 7.89
N MET A 99 -2.76 9.07 7.39
CA MET A 99 -3.62 9.02 6.20
C MET A 99 -2.83 9.23 4.90
N THR A 100 -2.80 8.21 4.05
CA THR A 100 -2.12 8.21 2.75
C THR A 100 -3.11 8.17 1.58
N THR A 101 -2.63 8.40 0.35
CA THR A 101 -3.46 8.20 -0.86
C THR A 101 -3.99 6.77 -0.96
N TRP A 102 -3.28 5.78 -0.41
CA TRP A 102 -3.71 4.39 -0.42
C TRP A 102 -4.90 4.12 0.52
N ASN A 103 -4.83 4.56 1.78
CA ASN A 103 -5.85 4.22 2.80
C ASN A 103 -7.01 5.23 2.91
N THR A 104 -6.88 6.43 2.35
CA THR A 104 -7.91 7.47 2.47
C THR A 104 -9.20 7.10 1.72
N ILE A 105 -10.31 6.99 2.45
CA ILE A 105 -11.64 6.66 1.91
C ILE A 105 -12.40 7.91 1.45
N ASP A 106 -12.24 9.03 2.16
CA ASP A 106 -12.92 10.27 1.81
C ASP A 106 -12.42 10.81 0.47
N LYS A 107 -13.34 11.14 -0.44
CA LYS A 107 -12.99 11.55 -1.80
C LYS A 107 -12.31 12.91 -1.84
N ALA A 108 -12.75 13.87 -1.01
CA ALA A 108 -12.19 15.21 -1.01
C ALA A 108 -10.76 15.21 -0.45
N ILE A 109 -10.55 14.51 0.67
CA ILE A 109 -9.21 14.33 1.26
C ILE A 109 -8.30 13.59 0.27
N HIS A 110 -8.80 12.49 -0.32
CA HIS A 110 -8.02 11.73 -1.31
C HIS A 110 -7.67 12.58 -2.53
N ALA A 111 -8.61 13.38 -3.05
CA ALA A 111 -8.41 14.24 -4.21
C ALA A 111 -7.34 15.32 -3.94
N ARG A 112 -7.43 16.04 -2.80
CA ARG A 112 -6.39 16.97 -2.36
C ARG A 112 -5.04 16.26 -2.31
N LYS A 113 -5.00 15.08 -1.66
CA LYS A 113 -3.76 14.35 -1.51
C LYS A 113 -3.15 13.92 -2.85
N ARG A 114 -4.00 13.39 -3.74
CA ARG A 114 -3.57 12.95 -5.07
C ARG A 114 -3.07 14.11 -5.94
N ARG A 115 -3.69 15.30 -5.86
CA ARG A 115 -3.24 16.47 -6.63
C ARG A 115 -1.82 16.87 -6.29
N VAL A 116 -1.46 16.91 -5.01
CA VAL A 116 -0.09 17.26 -4.60
C VAL A 116 0.89 16.18 -5.03
N MET A 117 0.56 14.90 -4.81
CA MET A 117 1.38 13.76 -5.26
C MET A 117 1.63 13.75 -6.76
N ASN A 118 0.66 14.17 -7.59
CA ASN A 118 0.81 14.19 -9.05
C ASN A 118 1.99 15.07 -9.52
N ASN A 119 2.47 16.04 -8.73
CA ASN A 119 3.64 16.83 -9.10
C ASN A 119 4.92 15.96 -9.18
N ALA A 120 5.10 15.05 -8.23
CA ALA A 120 6.20 14.09 -8.23
C ALA A 120 6.06 13.00 -9.30
N PHE A 121 4.85 12.81 -9.84
CA PHE A 121 4.58 11.90 -10.96
C PHE A 121 4.32 12.64 -12.29
N SER A 122 4.74 13.90 -12.40
CA SER A 122 4.66 14.65 -13.66
C SER A 122 5.69 14.13 -14.67
N ASP A 123 5.47 14.36 -15.97
CA ASP A 123 6.42 13.93 -17.01
C ASP A 123 7.82 14.52 -16.78
N LYS A 124 7.89 15.80 -16.36
CA LYS A 124 9.15 16.46 -15.96
C LYS A 124 9.84 15.71 -14.81
N ALA A 125 9.08 15.34 -13.78
CA ALA A 125 9.62 14.62 -12.62
C ALA A 125 10.09 13.20 -12.97
N LEU A 126 9.32 12.48 -13.78
CA LEU A 126 9.68 11.13 -14.20
C LEU A 126 10.95 11.13 -15.06
N ARG A 127 11.10 12.09 -15.97
CA ARG A 127 12.33 12.25 -16.78
C ARG A 127 13.54 12.56 -15.92
N SER A 128 13.39 13.39 -14.88
CA SER A 128 14.51 13.71 -14.00
C SER A 128 14.93 12.54 -13.10
N CYS A 129 14.10 11.51 -12.97
CA CYS A 129 14.37 10.32 -12.18
C CYS A 129 15.10 9.20 -12.94
N GLU A 130 15.13 9.24 -14.27
CA GLU A 130 15.73 8.20 -15.10
C GLU A 130 17.21 7.89 -14.73
N PRO A 131 18.10 8.88 -14.53
CA PRO A 131 19.50 8.59 -14.19
C PRO A 131 19.66 7.82 -12.87
N PHE A 132 18.81 8.12 -11.88
CA PHE A 132 18.83 7.47 -10.57
C PHE A 132 18.42 6.00 -10.64
N ILE A 133 17.46 5.68 -11.52
CA ILE A 133 17.04 4.31 -11.77
C ILE A 133 18.17 3.55 -12.46
N GLN A 134 18.80 4.16 -13.47
CA GLN A 134 19.90 3.53 -14.22
C GLN A 134 21.11 3.25 -13.31
N GLU A 135 21.52 4.21 -12.48
CA GLU A 135 22.64 4.02 -11.54
C GLU A 135 22.39 2.83 -10.60
N ASN A 136 21.16 2.66 -10.10
CA ASN A 136 20.79 1.52 -9.27
C ASN A 136 20.82 0.19 -10.03
N ILE A 137 20.41 0.20 -11.30
CA ILE A 137 20.42 -0.99 -12.18
C ILE A 137 21.86 -1.38 -12.56
N ASP A 138 22.70 -0.40 -12.90
CA ASP A 138 24.11 -0.62 -13.25
C ASP A 138 24.84 -1.26 -12.06
N ARG A 139 24.68 -0.68 -10.85
CA ARG A 139 25.24 -1.27 -9.62
C ARG A 139 24.69 -2.67 -9.34
N TRP A 140 23.42 -2.91 -9.65
CA TRP A 140 22.82 -4.23 -9.48
C TRP A 140 23.43 -5.26 -10.43
N PHE A 141 23.72 -4.89 -11.68
CA PHE A 141 24.46 -5.75 -12.61
C PHE A 141 25.88 -6.01 -12.16
N GLU A 142 26.58 -5.01 -11.62
CA GLU A 142 27.91 -5.21 -11.01
C GLU A 142 27.85 -6.26 -9.90
N LEU A 143 26.91 -6.13 -8.95
CA LEU A 143 26.74 -7.08 -7.86
C LEU A 143 26.38 -8.50 -8.34
N ILE A 144 25.54 -8.62 -9.38
CA ILE A 144 25.25 -9.91 -9.99
C ILE A 144 26.51 -10.52 -10.62
N ASN A 145 27.31 -9.71 -11.32
CA ASN A 145 28.57 -10.17 -11.91
C ASN A 145 29.60 -10.56 -10.85
N GLU A 146 29.66 -9.83 -9.73
CA GLU A 146 30.48 -10.18 -8.56
C GLU A 146 30.08 -11.55 -7.98
N GLU A 147 28.78 -11.82 -7.84
CA GLU A 147 28.24 -13.10 -7.34
C GLU A 147 28.50 -14.27 -8.29
N ILE A 148 28.37 -14.05 -9.61
CA ILE A 148 28.71 -15.04 -10.64
C ILE A 148 30.23 -15.32 -10.62
N GLY A 149 31.02 -14.28 -10.36
CA GLY A 149 32.48 -14.32 -10.36
C GLY A 149 33.05 -14.65 -11.75
N LYS A 150 34.22 -15.29 -11.79
CA LYS A 150 34.88 -15.70 -13.05
C LYS A 150 34.33 -17.01 -13.65
N LYS A 151 33.22 -17.54 -13.12
CA LYS A 151 32.64 -18.80 -13.59
C LYS A 151 31.85 -18.55 -14.88
N GLN A 152 31.84 -19.52 -15.81
CA GLN A 152 30.97 -19.43 -16.98
C GLN A 152 29.48 -19.57 -16.63
N TRP A 153 29.17 -20.25 -15.52
CA TRP A 153 27.82 -20.40 -14.96
C TRP A 153 27.88 -20.27 -13.44
N SER A 154 26.99 -19.48 -12.85
CA SER A 154 26.82 -19.39 -11.39
C SER A 154 25.83 -20.44 -10.87
N ASP A 155 25.75 -20.56 -9.56
CA ASP A 155 24.58 -21.16 -8.92
C ASP A 155 23.32 -20.34 -9.25
N SER A 156 22.15 -20.98 -9.17
CA SER A 156 20.89 -20.32 -9.46
C SER A 156 20.64 -19.16 -8.49
N LEU A 157 20.43 -17.96 -9.01
CA LEU A 157 20.07 -16.79 -8.22
C LEU A 157 18.55 -16.68 -8.09
N ASN A 158 18.06 -16.43 -6.87
CA ASN A 158 16.64 -16.15 -6.66
C ASN A 158 16.32 -14.70 -7.05
N MET A 159 15.96 -14.50 -8.33
CA MET A 159 15.71 -13.16 -8.88
C MET A 159 14.56 -12.41 -8.21
N ALA A 160 13.63 -13.09 -7.53
CA ALA A 160 12.60 -12.40 -6.75
C ALA A 160 13.23 -11.61 -5.59
N ARG A 161 14.16 -12.23 -4.84
CA ARG A 161 14.87 -11.55 -3.73
C ARG A 161 15.79 -10.45 -4.23
N TRP A 162 16.51 -10.69 -5.32
CA TRP A 162 17.39 -9.69 -5.92
C TRP A 162 16.61 -8.49 -6.44
N SER A 163 15.44 -8.73 -7.06
CA SER A 163 14.55 -7.66 -7.53
C SER A 163 13.93 -6.88 -6.38
N ASP A 164 13.53 -7.56 -5.29
CA ASP A 164 13.03 -6.88 -4.09
C ASP A 164 14.06 -5.87 -3.58
N HIS A 165 15.32 -6.27 -3.40
CA HIS A 165 16.38 -5.37 -2.93
C HIS A 165 16.62 -4.18 -3.87
N LEU A 166 16.65 -4.43 -5.19
CA LEU A 166 16.80 -3.37 -6.20
C LEU A 166 15.65 -2.35 -6.12
N VAL A 167 14.40 -2.84 -6.05
CA VAL A 167 13.22 -1.96 -6.01
C VAL A 167 13.23 -1.07 -4.77
N PHE A 168 13.62 -1.59 -3.60
CA PHE A 168 13.72 -0.78 -2.39
C PHE A 168 14.82 0.29 -2.47
N ASP A 169 15.95 -0.02 -3.09
CA ASP A 169 17.02 0.97 -3.29
C ASP A 169 16.61 2.06 -4.28
N ILE A 170 15.98 1.69 -5.39
CA ILE A 170 15.39 2.65 -6.32
C ILE A 170 14.37 3.53 -5.59
N LEU A 171 13.46 2.94 -4.80
CA LEU A 171 12.49 3.72 -4.02
C LEU A 171 13.16 4.64 -3.00
N GLY A 172 14.24 4.19 -2.35
CA GLY A 172 15.05 5.03 -1.47
C GLY A 172 15.58 6.24 -2.21
N ASP A 173 16.12 6.02 -3.41
CA ASP A 173 16.77 7.05 -4.19
C ASP A 173 15.79 8.02 -4.87
N LEU A 174 14.63 7.53 -5.29
CA LEU A 174 13.53 8.34 -5.84
C LEU A 174 12.80 9.13 -4.78
N CYS A 175 12.55 8.54 -3.61
CA CYS A 175 11.87 9.22 -2.53
C CYS A 175 12.86 10.15 -1.81
N PHE A 176 13.87 9.60 -1.14
CA PHE A 176 14.74 10.28 -0.18
C PHE A 176 16.05 10.81 -0.76
N GLY A 177 16.30 10.60 -2.05
CA GLY A 177 17.55 11.00 -2.69
C GLY A 177 18.77 10.19 -2.22
N LYS A 178 18.54 9.02 -1.63
CA LYS A 178 19.59 8.10 -1.17
C LYS A 178 19.11 6.65 -1.25
N SER A 179 19.92 5.79 -1.87
CA SER A 179 19.77 4.33 -1.83
C SER A 179 19.81 3.79 -0.38
N PHE A 180 18.97 2.80 -0.08
CA PHE A 180 19.01 2.12 1.22
C PHE A 180 20.17 1.13 1.34
N GLY A 181 20.81 0.81 0.21
CA GLY A 181 21.89 -0.18 0.14
C GLY A 181 21.39 -1.60 0.39
N MET A 182 20.10 -1.90 0.19
CA MET A 182 19.56 -3.26 0.37
C MET A 182 20.18 -4.27 -0.59
N LYS A 183 20.60 -3.83 -1.79
CA LYS A 183 21.25 -4.71 -2.77
C LYS A 183 22.68 -5.09 -2.38
N GLU A 184 23.38 -4.27 -1.58
CA GLU A 184 24.76 -4.53 -1.14
C GLU A 184 24.87 -5.76 -0.22
N HIS A 185 25.98 -6.50 -0.32
CA HIS A 185 26.18 -7.79 0.36
C HIS A 185 26.06 -7.74 1.89
N ASP A 186 26.50 -6.65 2.52
CA ASP A 186 26.58 -6.42 3.96
C ASP A 186 25.33 -5.70 4.54
N SER A 187 24.26 -5.59 3.76
CA SER A 187 23.09 -4.81 4.18
C SER A 187 22.24 -5.49 5.27
N ASP A 188 22.12 -4.82 6.40
CA ASP A 188 21.23 -5.20 7.50
C ASP A 188 19.74 -5.04 7.15
N LEU A 189 19.39 -4.38 6.05
CA LEU A 189 18.01 -4.02 5.69
C LEU A 189 17.31 -5.04 4.77
N ARG A 190 17.98 -6.12 4.36
CA ARG A 190 17.42 -7.16 3.47
C ARG A 190 16.19 -7.91 4.03
N HIS A 191 15.90 -7.77 5.32
CA HIS A 191 14.73 -8.37 5.97
C HIS A 191 13.44 -7.54 5.82
N ILE A 192 13.53 -6.27 5.40
CA ILE A 192 12.39 -5.34 5.32
C ILE A 192 11.28 -5.80 4.35
N PRO A 193 11.58 -6.29 3.13
CA PRO A 193 10.52 -6.76 2.22
C PRO A 193 9.68 -7.88 2.83
N ARG A 194 10.32 -8.80 3.56
CA ARG A 194 9.64 -9.88 4.27
C ARG A 194 8.80 -9.35 5.43
N LEU A 195 9.34 -8.42 6.22
CA LEU A 195 8.61 -7.77 7.31
C LEU A 195 7.30 -7.12 6.81
N MET A 196 7.34 -6.44 5.66
CA MET A 196 6.14 -5.84 5.05
C MET A 196 5.13 -6.90 4.57
N THR A 197 5.62 -8.00 4.01
CA THR A 197 4.78 -9.14 3.58
C THR A 197 4.09 -9.79 4.78
N ASP A 198 4.83 -10.02 5.87
CA ASP A 198 4.30 -10.63 7.10
C ASP A 198 3.25 -9.72 7.77
N PHE A 199 3.49 -8.40 7.76
CA PHE A 199 2.52 -7.42 8.24
C PHE A 199 1.23 -7.43 7.43
N MET A 200 1.33 -7.52 6.10
CA MET A 200 0.14 -7.66 5.22
C MET A 200 -0.57 -8.99 5.46
N ALA A 201 0.18 -10.09 5.61
CA ALA A 201 -0.39 -11.41 5.91
C ALA A 201 -1.16 -11.44 7.23
N LEU A 202 -0.73 -10.64 8.23
CA LEU A 202 -1.40 -10.51 9.52
C LEU A 202 -2.67 -9.64 9.45
N LEU A 203 -2.59 -8.45 8.84
CA LEU A 203 -3.71 -7.49 8.86
C LEU A 203 -4.78 -7.78 7.80
N HIS A 204 -4.42 -8.36 6.67
CA HIS A 204 -5.37 -8.58 5.58
C HIS A 204 -6.54 -9.49 5.99
N PRO A 205 -6.35 -10.61 6.73
CA PRO A 205 -7.46 -11.39 7.27
C PRO A 205 -8.39 -10.59 8.18
N ILE A 206 -7.85 -9.71 9.03
CA ILE A 206 -8.64 -8.87 9.94
C ILE A 206 -9.57 -7.95 9.15
N ALA A 207 -9.09 -7.40 8.02
CA ALA A 207 -9.85 -6.53 7.14
C ALA A 207 -11.03 -7.20 6.43
N TYR A 208 -11.02 -8.54 6.32
CA TYR A 208 -12.11 -9.34 5.76
C TYR A 208 -12.79 -10.25 6.79
N SER A 209 -12.56 -9.98 8.08
CA SER A 209 -13.15 -10.73 9.17
C SER A 209 -14.56 -10.21 9.50
N PRO A 210 -15.44 -11.04 10.07
CA PRO A 210 -16.70 -10.55 10.65
C PRO A 210 -16.47 -9.58 11.83
N PHE A 211 -15.24 -9.46 12.32
CA PHE A 211 -14.85 -8.61 13.46
C PHE A 211 -14.19 -7.30 13.05
N THR A 212 -14.11 -6.96 11.75
CA THR A 212 -13.45 -5.74 11.28
C THR A 212 -14.00 -4.47 11.95
N ALA A 213 -15.32 -4.38 12.15
CA ALA A 213 -15.94 -3.24 12.82
C ALA A 213 -15.47 -3.10 14.28
N LEU A 214 -15.36 -4.22 15.00
CA LEU A 214 -14.85 -4.25 16.37
C LEU A 214 -13.38 -3.85 16.40
N TRP A 215 -12.57 -4.37 15.49
CA TRP A 215 -11.15 -3.99 15.37
C TRP A 215 -10.98 -2.49 15.20
N VAL A 216 -11.66 -1.89 14.20
CA VAL A 216 -11.60 -0.45 13.93
C VAL A 216 -12.11 0.39 15.12
N TRP A 217 -13.10 -0.12 15.86
CA TRP A 217 -13.61 0.55 17.06
C TRP A 217 -12.61 0.49 18.23
N LEU A 218 -11.85 -0.60 18.35
CA LEU A 218 -10.84 -0.81 19.39
C LEU A 218 -9.53 -0.03 19.14
N LYS A 219 -9.12 0.17 17.88
CA LYS A 219 -7.88 0.89 17.50
C LYS A 219 -7.63 2.17 18.32
N PRO A 220 -8.52 3.19 18.28
CA PRO A 220 -8.32 4.43 19.03
C PRO A 220 -8.54 4.29 20.56
N ARG A 221 -9.01 3.13 21.04
CA ARG A 221 -9.31 2.85 22.46
C ARG A 221 -8.20 2.07 23.17
N GLY A 222 -6.98 2.11 22.63
CA GLY A 222 -5.80 1.48 23.23
C GLY A 222 -5.26 0.28 22.46
N LEU A 223 -5.98 -0.27 21.46
CA LEU A 223 -5.43 -1.33 20.63
C LEU A 223 -4.21 -0.84 19.82
N ASP A 224 -4.19 0.41 19.37
CA ASP A 224 -3.01 0.97 18.69
C ASP A 224 -1.78 1.02 19.59
N GLN A 225 -1.96 1.36 20.87
CA GLN A 225 -0.88 1.37 21.86
C GLN A 225 -0.37 -0.05 22.13
N LEU A 226 -1.27 -1.02 22.28
CA LEU A 226 -0.91 -2.42 22.46
C LEU A 226 -0.15 -2.98 21.24
N LEU A 227 -0.63 -2.67 20.03
CA LEU A 227 0.04 -3.09 18.80
C LEU A 227 1.42 -2.43 18.63
N ALA A 228 1.57 -1.18 19.05
CA ALA A 228 2.86 -0.50 19.05
C ALA A 228 3.86 -1.14 20.02
N VAL A 229 3.41 -1.53 21.22
CA VAL A 229 4.24 -2.25 22.22
C VAL A 229 4.59 -3.66 21.75
N ALA A 230 3.66 -4.35 21.10
CA ALA A 230 3.86 -5.70 20.58
C ALA A 230 4.60 -5.75 19.23
N ALA A 231 4.86 -4.60 18.61
CA ALA A 231 5.53 -4.54 17.31
C ALA A 231 6.97 -5.09 17.40
N PRO A 232 7.43 -5.86 16.41
CA PRO A 232 8.80 -6.35 16.42
C PRO A 232 9.78 -5.16 16.36
N PRO A 233 10.93 -5.22 17.06
CA PRO A 233 11.91 -4.13 17.06
C PRO A 233 12.40 -3.73 15.66
N ALA A 234 12.37 -4.66 14.70
CA ALA A 234 12.68 -4.40 13.30
C ALA A 234 11.76 -3.33 12.67
N LEU A 235 10.48 -3.29 13.06
CA LEU A 235 9.53 -2.28 12.55
C LEU A 235 9.88 -0.88 13.07
N SER A 236 10.17 -0.74 14.36
CA SER A 236 10.58 0.55 14.92
C SER A 236 11.92 1.00 14.34
N ARG A 237 12.88 0.08 14.16
CA ARG A 237 14.16 0.40 13.49
C ARG A 237 13.94 0.90 12.06
N TRP A 238 13.06 0.25 11.31
CA TRP A 238 12.70 0.67 9.96
C TRP A 238 12.04 2.05 9.95
N GLN A 239 11.06 2.30 10.83
CA GLN A 239 10.41 3.61 10.95
C GLN A 239 11.43 4.71 11.26
N ASN A 240 12.29 4.51 12.25
CA ASN A 240 13.35 5.46 12.61
C ASN A 240 14.34 5.70 11.46
N PHE A 241 14.67 4.65 10.70
CA PHE A 241 15.53 4.76 9.52
C PHE A 241 14.88 5.64 8.44
N VAL A 242 13.60 5.40 8.11
CA VAL A 242 12.87 6.21 7.13
C VAL A 242 12.68 7.65 7.61
N GLU A 243 12.39 7.86 8.90
CA GLU A 243 12.33 9.20 9.53
C GLU A 243 13.64 9.95 9.37
N LYS A 244 14.76 9.27 9.61
CA LYS A 244 16.10 9.84 9.43
C LYS A 244 16.36 10.22 7.97
N CYS A 245 16.05 9.34 7.02
CA CYS A 245 16.17 9.63 5.59
C CYS A 245 15.32 10.84 5.19
N PHE A 246 14.09 10.94 5.69
CA PHE A 246 13.22 12.09 5.47
C PHE A 246 13.82 13.38 6.04
N ALA A 247 14.26 13.36 7.30
CA ALA A 247 14.83 14.53 7.97
C ALA A 247 16.11 15.03 7.28
N GLU A 248 17.00 14.12 6.90
CA GLU A 248 18.22 14.43 6.14
C GLU A 248 17.88 15.08 4.80
N ARG A 249 16.96 14.47 4.03
CA ARG A 249 16.59 14.98 2.71
C ARG A 249 15.87 16.34 2.78
N ALA A 250 14.99 16.51 3.75
CA ALA A 250 14.29 17.78 3.99
C ALA A 250 15.27 18.89 4.35
N LYS A 251 16.30 18.57 5.16
CA LYS A 251 17.37 19.53 5.49
C LYS A 251 18.17 19.95 4.25
N VAL A 252 18.53 19.00 3.38
CA VAL A 252 19.24 19.29 2.12
C VAL A 252 18.43 20.24 1.23
N GLU A 253 17.10 20.03 1.13
CA GLU A 253 16.23 20.93 0.35
C GLU A 253 16.14 22.32 0.99
N ASP A 254 15.95 22.39 2.30
CA ASP A 254 15.85 23.66 3.03
C ASP A 254 17.15 24.47 2.93
N ASP A 255 18.31 23.81 3.01
CA ASP A 255 19.62 24.44 2.87
C ASP A 255 19.88 24.90 1.43
N ALA A 256 19.49 24.11 0.43
CA ALA A 256 19.57 24.51 -0.98
C ALA A 256 18.73 25.77 -1.28
N ARG A 257 17.52 25.86 -0.68
CA ARG A 257 16.66 27.05 -0.78
C ARG A 257 17.27 28.27 -0.11
N LYS A 258 17.80 28.13 1.10
CA LYS A 258 18.45 29.25 1.83
C LYS A 258 19.67 29.81 1.08
N LEU A 259 20.40 28.93 0.40
CA LEU A 259 21.59 29.30 -0.37
C LEU A 259 21.26 29.80 -1.79
N ASN A 260 19.97 29.88 -2.17
CA ASN A 260 19.54 30.20 -3.54
C ASN A 260 20.29 29.39 -4.61
N LYS A 261 20.54 28.09 -4.33
CA LYS A 261 21.23 27.24 -5.29
C LYS A 261 20.45 27.17 -6.61
N PRO A 262 21.13 27.23 -7.76
CA PRO A 262 20.49 27.03 -9.05
C PRO A 262 19.70 25.71 -9.10
N GLU A 263 18.52 25.71 -9.73
CA GLU A 263 17.69 24.50 -9.91
C GLU A 263 18.44 23.43 -10.72
N ALA A 264 19.45 23.82 -11.51
CA ALA A 264 20.33 22.92 -12.25
C ALA A 264 21.21 22.05 -11.32
N ASP A 265 21.61 22.59 -10.16
CA ASP A 265 22.50 21.92 -9.22
C ASP A 265 21.74 21.11 -8.15
N SER A 266 20.41 21.17 -8.19
CA SER A 266 19.54 20.51 -7.23
C SER A 266 19.12 19.14 -7.74
N ARG A 267 19.16 18.13 -6.86
CA ARG A 267 18.65 16.79 -7.15
C ARG A 267 17.13 16.83 -7.32
N LYS A 268 16.65 16.44 -8.49
CA LYS A 268 15.22 16.46 -8.88
C LYS A 268 14.56 15.10 -8.63
N ASP A 269 14.53 14.70 -7.37
CA ASP A 269 13.83 13.51 -6.88
C ASP A 269 12.36 13.81 -6.50
N PHE A 270 11.60 12.82 -6.01
CA PHE A 270 10.21 13.03 -5.66
C PHE A 270 10.04 14.05 -4.53
N PHE A 271 10.91 14.03 -3.51
CA PHE A 271 10.82 15.01 -2.42
C PHE A 271 11.05 16.44 -2.90
N HIS A 272 11.95 16.67 -3.86
CA HIS A 272 12.12 17.98 -4.48
C HIS A 272 10.80 18.54 -5.01
N TYR A 273 10.08 17.74 -5.81
CA TYR A 273 8.78 18.16 -6.35
C TYR A 273 7.69 18.25 -5.29
N LEU A 274 7.64 17.32 -4.32
CA LEU A 274 6.62 17.33 -3.26
C LEU A 274 6.76 18.51 -2.30
N LEU A 275 7.99 18.88 -1.92
CA LEU A 275 8.26 20.00 -1.02
C LEU A 275 8.00 21.36 -1.68
N GLN A 276 7.97 21.41 -3.02
CA GLN A 276 7.66 22.61 -3.80
C GLN A 276 6.21 22.62 -4.30
N ALA A 277 5.51 21.49 -4.22
CA ALA A 277 4.17 21.35 -4.73
C ALA A 277 3.17 22.18 -3.92
N VAL A 278 2.35 22.94 -4.63
CA VAL A 278 1.23 23.70 -4.08
C VAL A 278 -0.05 23.18 -4.71
N ASP A 279 -1.08 22.90 -3.90
CA ASP A 279 -2.39 22.54 -4.45
C ASP A 279 -3.01 23.79 -5.10
N PRO A 280 -3.28 23.79 -6.42
CA PRO A 280 -3.79 24.95 -7.14
C PRO A 280 -5.16 25.42 -6.63
N VAL A 281 -5.93 24.54 -5.96
CA VAL A 281 -7.24 24.90 -5.42
C VAL A 281 -7.14 25.60 -4.07
N THR A 282 -6.23 25.14 -3.21
CA THR A 282 -6.14 25.63 -1.82
C THR A 282 -5.00 26.63 -1.61
N GLY A 283 -4.09 26.76 -2.57
CA GLY A 283 -2.87 27.55 -2.45
C GLY A 283 -1.89 27.00 -1.41
N LYS A 284 -2.11 25.79 -0.89
CA LYS A 284 -1.30 25.17 0.16
C LYS A 284 -0.66 23.90 -0.34
N GLY A 285 0.64 23.74 -0.07
CA GLY A 285 1.33 22.46 -0.19
C GLY A 285 0.98 21.51 0.94
N TYR A 286 1.71 20.40 1.04
CA TYR A 286 1.67 19.57 2.22
C TYR A 286 2.60 20.10 3.31
N THR A 287 2.19 19.96 4.56
CA THR A 287 3.12 20.08 5.69
C THR A 287 4.08 18.89 5.70
N LYS A 288 5.20 19.00 6.43
CA LYS A 288 6.13 17.88 6.62
C LYS A 288 5.40 16.67 7.25
N ASP A 289 4.50 16.92 8.19
CA ASP A 289 3.65 15.89 8.83
C ASP A 289 2.58 15.29 7.89
N GLU A 290 2.26 15.94 6.77
CA GLU A 290 1.35 15.38 5.76
C GLU A 290 2.09 14.57 4.68
N LEU A 291 3.40 14.82 4.53
CA LEU A 291 4.32 14.10 3.65
C LEU A 291 4.90 12.84 4.30
N PHE A 292 4.89 12.77 5.64
CA PHE A 292 5.43 11.68 6.44
C PHE A 292 4.36 11.06 7.36
#